data_AF-A0A7C1C8J8-F1
#
_entry.id   AF-A0A7C1C8J8-F1
#
_cell.length_a   1.000
_cell.length_b   1.000
_cell.length_c   1.000
_cell.angle_alpha   90.00
_cell.angle_beta   90.00
_cell.angle_gamma   90.00
#
_symmetry.space_group_name_H-M   'P 1'
#
loop_
_entity.id
_entity.type
_entity.pdbx_description
1 polymer ?
#
loop_
_entity_poly.entity_id
_entity_poly.type
_entity_poly.pdbx_seq_one_letter_code
_entity_poly.pdbx_strand_id
1 'polypeptide(L)'
;MKRLPVSFFILIFALSLASGAFGTPVPESFSSIVKLRARSVVNISTTRIYKERGLPFPFSSEQTPQEREKKFRRQSLGSGFIIDKDGYILTNYHVIDKAEDIRVRLWDETEYKAT
;
A
#
# COMPACT_ATOMS: atom_id res chain seq x y z
N MET A 1 15.35 59.93 -36.00
CA MET A 1 15.12 58.77 -35.11
C MET A 1 13.87 59.05 -34.28
N LYS A 2 12.74 58.39 -34.56
CA LYS A 2 11.47 58.64 -33.84
C LYS A 2 11.54 57.96 -32.46
N ARG A 3 11.37 58.71 -31.38
CA ARG A 3 11.36 58.16 -30.01
C ARG A 3 10.03 57.44 -29.80
N LEU A 4 10.08 56.20 -29.31
CA LEU A 4 8.87 55.44 -28.98
C LEU A 4 8.08 56.15 -27.86
N PRO A 5 6.75 56.25 -27.96
CA PRO A 5 5.94 56.94 -26.96
C PRO A 5 5.90 56.14 -25.65
N VAL A 6 5.84 56.83 -24.51
CA VAL A 6 5.77 56.22 -23.16
C VAL A 6 4.59 55.24 -23.05
N SER A 7 3.50 55.50 -23.77
CA SER A 7 2.34 54.60 -23.89
C SER A 7 2.71 53.18 -24.38
N PHE A 8 3.72 53.05 -25.23
CA PHE A 8 4.20 51.75 -25.72
C PHE A 8 4.84 50.93 -24.60
N PHE A 9 5.62 51.57 -23.72
CA PHE A 9 6.22 50.91 -22.57
C PHE A 9 5.19 50.56 -21.49
N ILE A 10 4.18 51.42 -21.28
CA ILE A 10 3.05 51.13 -20.38
C ILE A 10 2.27 49.91 -20.87
N LEU A 11 2.04 49.81 -22.18
CA LEU A 11 1.34 48.67 -22.78
C LEU A 11 2.12 47.36 -22.60
N ILE A 12 3.43 47.38 -22.84
CA ILE A 12 4.30 46.20 -22.65
C ILE A 12 4.34 45.78 -21.17
N PHE A 13 4.45 46.74 -20.26
CA PHE A 13 4.46 46.47 -18.82
C PHE A 13 3.13 45.86 -18.36
N ALA A 14 1.99 46.40 -18.81
CA ALA A 14 0.67 45.85 -18.54
C ALA A 14 0.49 44.43 -19.11
N LEU A 15 1.06 44.14 -20.28
CA LEU A 15 1.02 42.81 -20.89
C LEU A 15 1.88 41.80 -20.11
N SER A 16 2.99 42.24 -19.52
CA SER A 16 3.85 41.40 -18.68
C SER A 16 3.21 41.03 -17.34
N LEU A 17 2.34 41.90 -16.78
CA LEU A 17 1.56 41.64 -15.56
C LEU A 17 0.41 40.66 -15.80
N ALA A 18 -0.06 40.51 -17.05
CA ALA A 18 -1.14 39.59 -17.42
C ALA A 18 -0.67 38.12 -17.58
N SER A 19 0.62 37.84 -17.43
CA SER A 19 1.14 36.48 -17.39
C SER A 19 0.82 35.83 -16.04
N GLY A 20 -0.45 35.52 -15.83
CA GLY A 20 -0.89 34.74 -14.67
C GLY A 20 -0.26 33.35 -14.70
N ALA A 21 0.32 32.92 -13.57
CA ALA A 21 0.79 31.56 -13.41
C ALA A 21 -0.42 30.60 -13.38
N PHE A 22 -0.75 29.99 -14.52
CA PHE A 22 -1.74 28.93 -14.59
C PHE A 22 -1.16 27.65 -13.97
N GLY A 23 -1.23 27.54 -12.65
CA GLY A 23 -1.09 26.26 -11.97
C GLY A 23 -2.31 25.39 -12.27
N THR A 24 -2.12 24.09 -12.48
CA THR A 24 -3.26 23.17 -12.58
C THR A 24 -4.06 23.23 -11.28
N PRO A 25 -5.36 23.56 -11.31
CA PRO A 25 -6.17 23.58 -10.10
C PRO A 25 -6.19 22.17 -9.49
N VAL A 26 -5.93 22.08 -8.18
CA VAL A 26 -6.03 20.82 -7.44
C VAL A 26 -7.51 20.39 -7.46
N PRO A 27 -7.82 19.12 -7.74
CA PRO A 27 -9.20 18.64 -7.67
C PRO A 27 -9.79 18.88 -6.27
N GLU A 28 -11.07 19.25 -6.20
CA GLU A 28 -11.77 19.39 -4.90
C GLU A 28 -11.77 18.08 -4.09
N SER A 29 -11.64 16.92 -4.76
CA SER A 29 -11.62 15.61 -4.10
C SER A 29 -10.97 14.53 -4.97
N PHE A 30 -10.34 13.54 -4.33
CA PHE A 30 -9.88 12.29 -4.97
C PHE A 30 -10.94 11.17 -4.97
N SER A 31 -12.13 11.44 -4.45
CA SER A 31 -13.20 10.44 -4.30
C SER A 31 -13.63 9.79 -5.63
N SER A 32 -13.54 10.52 -6.75
CA SER A 32 -13.81 10.00 -8.09
C SER A 32 -12.83 8.88 -8.48
N ILE A 33 -11.54 9.08 -8.23
CA ILE A 33 -10.49 8.09 -8.51
C ILE A 33 -10.62 6.89 -7.57
N VAL A 34 -10.91 7.14 -6.29
CA VAL A 34 -11.16 6.07 -5.31
C VAL A 34 -12.37 5.24 -5.72
N LYS A 35 -13.49 5.85 -6.11
CA LYS A 35 -14.68 5.11 -6.60
C LYS A 35 -14.36 4.24 -7.82
N LEU A 36 -13.48 4.70 -8.70
CA LEU A 36 -13.09 3.96 -9.90
C LEU A 36 -12.14 2.78 -9.59
N ARG A 37 -11.28 2.91 -8.56
CA ARG A 37 -10.14 1.99 -8.35
C ARG A 37 -10.15 1.23 -7.03
N ALA A 38 -11.04 1.55 -6.09
CA ALA A 38 -11.10 0.90 -4.78
C ALA A 38 -11.28 -0.62 -4.85
N ARG A 39 -12.01 -1.11 -5.87
CA ARG A 39 -12.25 -2.55 -6.09
C ARG A 39 -10.99 -3.34 -6.45
N SER A 40 -9.92 -2.66 -6.87
CA SER A 40 -8.63 -3.30 -7.14
C SER A 40 -7.80 -3.53 -5.87
N VAL A 41 -8.21 -2.98 -4.72
CA VAL A 41 -7.50 -3.13 -3.45
C VAL A 41 -8.05 -4.33 -2.69
N VAL A 42 -7.17 -5.13 -2.11
CA VAL A 42 -7.53 -6.33 -1.34
C VAL A 42 -6.90 -6.31 0.04
N ASN A 43 -7.55 -6.98 0.99
CA ASN A 43 -6.96 -7.29 2.29
C ASN A 43 -6.22 -8.63 2.19
N ILE A 44 -5.03 -8.70 2.79
CA ILE A 44 -4.21 -9.92 2.82
C ILE A 44 -3.97 -10.29 4.27
N SER A 45 -4.36 -11.51 4.64
CA SER A 45 -4.01 -12.10 5.92
C SER A 45 -3.09 -13.29 5.69
N THR A 46 -2.01 -13.38 6.46
CA THR A 46 -1.08 -14.48 6.37
C THR A 46 -0.90 -15.15 7.71
N THR A 47 -0.73 -16.47 7.68
CA THR A 47 -0.43 -17.28 8.86
C THR A 47 0.94 -17.92 8.69
N ARG A 48 1.79 -17.77 9.71
CA ARG A 48 3.11 -18.41 9.80
C ARG A 48 3.11 -19.36 10.97
N ILE A 49 3.64 -20.55 10.77
CA ILE A 49 3.89 -21.49 11.86
C ILE A 49 5.39 -21.48 12.14
N TYR A 50 5.74 -21.08 13.35
CA TYR A 50 7.11 -21.14 13.85
C TYR A 50 7.24 -22.35 14.76
N LYS A 51 8.31 -23.12 14.57
CA LYS A 51 8.76 -24.09 15.56
C LYS A 51 9.76 -23.37 16.46
N GLU A 52 9.36 -23.02 17.66
CA GLU A 52 10.27 -22.43 18.63
C GLU A 52 10.80 -23.55 19.52
N ARG A 53 12.12 -23.78 19.46
CA ARG A 53 12.80 -24.66 20.41
C ARG A 53 12.93 -23.86 21.70
N GLY A 54 12.07 -24.17 22.68
CA GLY A 54 12.11 -23.52 23.99
C GLY A 54 13.51 -23.60 24.59
N LEU A 55 14.04 -22.45 25.02
CA LEU A 55 15.26 -22.41 25.81
C LEU A 55 15.03 -23.16 27.13
N PRO A 56 16.02 -23.90 27.64
CA PRO A 56 15.88 -24.57 28.93
C PRO A 56 15.63 -23.52 30.01
N PHE A 57 14.41 -23.50 30.56
CA PHE A 57 14.13 -22.71 31.74
C PHE A 57 14.95 -23.30 32.91
N PRO A 58 15.67 -22.48 33.69
CA PRO A 58 16.60 -22.96 34.71
C PRO A 58 15.96 -23.69 35.92
N PHE A 59 14.69 -24.12 35.82
CA PHE A 59 13.95 -24.82 36.86
C PHE A 59 12.95 -25.89 36.35
N SER A 60 12.94 -26.28 35.07
CA SER A 60 12.03 -27.34 34.57
C SER A 60 12.76 -28.68 34.45
N SER A 61 12.87 -29.43 35.55
CA SER A 61 13.60 -30.70 35.61
C SER A 61 12.87 -31.91 35.01
N GLU A 62 11.62 -31.80 34.54
CA GLU A 62 10.80 -32.98 34.20
C GLU A 62 10.00 -32.87 32.87
N GLN A 63 10.49 -32.15 31.86
CA GLN A 63 9.86 -32.17 30.54
C GLN A 63 10.52 -33.20 29.61
N THR A 64 9.77 -34.25 29.28
CA THR A 64 10.15 -35.29 28.31
C THR A 64 10.53 -34.65 26.95
N PRO A 65 11.43 -35.28 26.16
CA PRO A 65 11.90 -34.71 24.88
C PRO A 65 10.79 -34.36 23.88
N GLN A 66 9.62 -34.97 24.02
CA GLN A 66 8.50 -34.88 23.08
C GLN A 66 7.61 -33.63 23.29
N GLU A 67 7.69 -32.98 24.46
CA GLU A 67 6.90 -31.77 24.78
C GLU A 67 7.56 -30.45 24.36
N ARG A 68 8.78 -30.49 23.80
CA ARG A 68 9.58 -29.29 23.49
C ARG A 68 9.32 -28.67 22.13
N GLU A 69 8.50 -29.28 21.27
CA GLU A 69 8.09 -28.69 19.99
C GLU A 69 6.71 -28.02 20.10
N LYS A 70 6.66 -26.82 20.68
CA LYS A 70 5.47 -25.98 20.56
C LYS A 70 5.49 -25.26 19.21
N LYS A 71 4.49 -25.56 18.37
CA LYS A 71 4.21 -24.79 17.15
C LYS A 71 3.51 -23.50 17.55
N PHE A 72 4.12 -22.35 17.27
CA PHE A 72 3.53 -21.04 17.45
C PHE A 72 2.93 -20.55 16.14
N ARG A 73 1.67 -20.09 16.19
CA ARG A 73 0.99 -19.52 15.03
C ARG A 73 1.03 -18.00 15.13
N ARG A 74 1.67 -17.34 14.17
CA ARG A 74 1.70 -15.88 14.06
C ARG A 74 0.91 -15.45 12.84
N GLN A 75 0.04 -14.46 13.03
CA GLN A 75 -0.72 -13.87 11.94
C GLN A 75 -0.11 -12.52 11.54
N SER A 76 -0.18 -12.20 10.26
CA SER A 76 0.15 -10.89 9.71
C SER A 76 -1.02 -10.41 8.84
N LEU A 77 -1.16 -9.08 8.77
CA LEU A 77 -2.20 -8.40 7.99
C LEU A 77 -1.52 -7.37 7.09
N GLY A 78 -2.06 -7.21 5.89
CA GLY A 78 -1.59 -6.25 4.91
C GLY A 78 -2.64 -5.96 3.86
N SER A 79 -2.22 -5.25 2.82
CA SER A 79 -3.04 -4.95 1.65
C SER A 79 -2.30 -5.30 0.38
N GLY A 80 -3.03 -5.44 -0.71
CA GLY A 80 -2.46 -5.60 -2.03
C GLY A 80 -3.33 -4.99 -3.12
N PHE A 81 -2.83 -5.04 -4.35
CA PHE A 81 -3.53 -4.57 -5.54
C PHE A 81 -3.64 -5.68 -6.56
N ILE A 82 -4.85 -5.91 -7.08
CA ILE A 82 -5.07 -6.74 -8.27
C ILE A 82 -4.51 -5.97 -9.46
N ILE A 83 -3.45 -6.52 -10.08
CA ILE A 83 -2.75 -5.88 -11.21
C ILE A 83 -3.17 -6.46 -12.56
N ASP A 84 -3.82 -7.62 -12.57
CA ASP A 84 -4.28 -8.27 -13.79
C ASP A 84 -5.56 -9.08 -13.58
N LYS A 85 -6.28 -9.35 -14.67
CA LYS A 85 -7.56 -10.08 -14.73
C LYS A 85 -7.43 -11.55 -14.33
N ASP A 86 -6.23 -12.10 -14.47
CA ASP A 86 -5.90 -13.47 -14.06
C ASP A 86 -5.79 -13.64 -12.53
N GLY A 87 -5.89 -12.54 -11.78
CA GLY A 87 -5.89 -12.55 -10.31
C GLY A 87 -4.51 -12.34 -9.67
N TYR A 88 -3.51 -11.87 -10.43
CA TYR A 88 -2.22 -11.48 -9.88
C TYR A 88 -2.37 -10.29 -8.93
N ILE A 89 -1.79 -10.43 -7.74
CA ILE A 89 -1.83 -9.42 -6.68
C ILE A 89 -0.43 -8.97 -6.31
N LEU A 90 -0.22 -7.65 -6.30
CA LEU A 90 0.99 -7.04 -5.81
C LEU A 90 0.84 -6.67 -4.33
N THR A 91 1.78 -7.10 -3.49
CA THR A 91 1.85 -6.74 -2.07
C THR A 91 3.30 -6.60 -1.62
N ASN A 92 3.50 -6.15 -0.38
CA ASN A 92 4.82 -6.05 0.21
C ASN A 92 5.38 -7.45 0.54
N TYR A 93 6.65 -7.66 0.24
CA TYR A 93 7.35 -8.91 0.54
C TYR A 93 7.22 -9.34 2.01
N HIS A 94 7.37 -8.41 2.95
CA HIS A 94 7.32 -8.73 4.38
C HIS A 94 5.95 -9.24 4.86
N VAL A 95 4.87 -9.02 4.10
CA VAL A 95 3.52 -9.53 4.43
C VAL A 95 3.47 -11.04 4.17
N ILE A 96 4.04 -11.48 3.05
CA ILE A 96 3.95 -12.85 2.54
C ILE A 96 5.17 -13.72 2.84
N ASP A 97 6.29 -13.13 3.27
CA ASP A 97 7.52 -13.86 3.59
C ASP A 97 7.26 -15.03 4.56
N LYS A 98 7.64 -16.26 4.22
CA LYS A 98 7.45 -17.46 5.07
C LYS A 98 6.00 -17.69 5.52
N ALA A 99 5.00 -17.19 4.80
CA ALA A 99 3.60 -17.51 5.03
C ALA A 99 3.31 -18.96 4.64
N GLU A 100 2.63 -19.71 5.50
CA GLU A 100 2.12 -21.05 5.20
C GLU A 100 0.69 -21.02 4.67
N ASP A 101 -0.10 -20.02 5.10
CA ASP A 101 -1.43 -19.75 4.59
C ASP A 101 -1.53 -18.27 4.23
N ILE A 102 -1.95 -17.97 3.01
CA ILE A 102 -2.20 -16.62 2.53
C ILE A 102 -3.66 -16.56 2.11
N ARG A 103 -4.40 -15.63 2.70
CA ARG A 103 -5.80 -15.40 2.38
C ARG A 103 -6.01 -13.98 1.93
N VAL A 104 -6.73 -13.84 0.83
CA VAL A 104 -7.05 -12.57 0.20
C VAL A 104 -8.55 -12.35 0.33
N ARG A 105 -8.94 -11.22 0.95
CA ARG A 105 -10.33 -10.80 1.02
C ARG A 105 -10.55 -9.60 0.09
N LEU A 106 -11.50 -9.75 -0.82
CA LEU A 106 -11.91 -8.72 -1.77
C LEU A 106 -12.85 -7.69 -1.11
N TRP A 107 -13.17 -6.64 -1.86
CA TRP A 107 -14.06 -5.56 -1.42
C TRP A 107 -15.51 -6.01 -1.13
N ASP A 108 -15.95 -7.10 -1.75
CA ASP A 108 -17.27 -7.72 -1.57
C ASP A 108 -17.29 -8.79 -0.47
N GLU A 109 -16.24 -8.83 0.34
CA GLU A 109 -16.02 -9.80 1.43
C GLU A 109 -15.72 -11.23 0.99
N THR A 110 -15.64 -11.49 -0.31
CA THR A 110 -15.24 -12.81 -0.82
C THR A 110 -13.78 -13.08 -0.46
N GLU A 111 -13.50 -14.31 0.00
CA GLU A 111 -12.17 -14.72 0.45
C GLU A 111 -11.61 -15.86 -0.40
N TYR A 112 -10.34 -15.73 -0.80
CA TYR A 112 -9.61 -16.70 -1.61
C TYR A 112 -8.31 -17.11 -0.93
N LYS A 113 -7.92 -18.36 -1.11
CA LYS A 113 -6.56 -18.81 -0.79
C LYS A 113 -5.63 -18.43 -1.94
N ALA A 114 -4.52 -17.80 -1.61
CA ALA A 114 -3.47 -17.44 -2.55
C ALA A 114 -2.20 -18.29 -2.33
N THR A 115 -1.33 -18.29 -3.34
CA THR A 115 -0.07 -19.02 -3.39
C THR A 115 1.07 -18.10 -3.73
#